data_AF-A0A6I7Z8I0-F1
#
_entry.id   AF-A0A6I7Z8I0-F1
#
_cell.length_a   1.000
_cell.length_b   1.000
_cell.length_c   1.000
_cell.angle_alpha   90.00
_cell.angle_beta   90.00
_cell.angle_gamma   90.00
#
_symmetry.space_group_name_H-M   'P 1'
#
loop_
_entity.id
_entity.type
_entity.pdbx_description
1 polymer ?
#
loop_
_entity_poly.entity_id
_entity_poly.type
_entity_poly.pdbx_seq_one_letter_code
_entity_poly.pdbx_strand_id
1 'polypeptide(L)'
;MVEIGAKIKELREAKKMSQKDLADYLNVTPQAVSKWERKKSYPDLDMLVRLSNYFQISTDELLGKSKPSFLASFFSKIKGEENMDKSIAIKKYPEGKVPKAVNVENMAGFLRITFDNDEIRYLRSHLFEGMIDLFSPSRGKGKRGPLMFGKYNSYNWIGSQFEIKESGEVVLNGTDFYSPEELWYDSKEHINEITYP
;
A
#
# COMPACT_ATOMS: atom_id res chain seq x y z
N MET A 1 -5.00 24.81 -3.63
CA MET A 1 -5.93 24.86 -2.48
C MET A 1 -6.58 23.48 -2.36
N VAL A 2 -6.75 22.96 -1.15
CA VAL A 2 -7.20 21.57 -0.89
C VAL A 2 -8.68 21.41 -1.30
N GLU A 3 -9.01 20.52 -2.23
CA GLU A 3 -10.35 20.38 -2.81
C GLU A 3 -11.21 19.28 -2.13
N ILE A 4 -11.31 19.33 -0.79
CA ILE A 4 -12.05 18.33 0.01
C ILE A 4 -13.51 18.17 -0.44
N GLY A 5 -14.19 19.28 -0.72
CA GLY A 5 -15.61 19.28 -1.08
C GLY A 5 -15.93 18.45 -2.33
N ALA A 6 -15.04 18.49 -3.33
CA ALA A 6 -15.18 17.70 -4.54
C ALA A 6 -15.02 16.21 -4.25
N LYS A 7 -14.05 15.85 -3.38
CA LYS A 7 -13.81 14.46 -2.99
C LYS A 7 -14.95 13.86 -2.18
N ILE A 8 -15.52 14.62 -1.25
CA ILE A 8 -16.72 14.20 -0.48
C ILE A 8 -17.88 13.89 -1.44
N LYS A 9 -18.11 14.76 -2.43
CA LYS A 9 -19.15 14.56 -3.43
C LYS A 9 -18.93 13.28 -4.25
N GLU A 10 -17.70 13.06 -4.72
CA GLU A 10 -17.30 11.87 -5.48
C GLU A 10 -17.56 10.58 -4.67
N LEU A 11 -17.12 10.53 -3.41
CA LEU A 11 -17.30 9.37 -2.54
C LEU A 11 -18.78 9.10 -2.20
N ARG A 12 -19.56 10.17 -2.01
CA ARG A 12 -21.01 10.08 -1.79
C ARG A 12 -21.72 9.50 -3.01
N GLU A 13 -21.37 9.97 -4.21
CA GLU A 13 -21.95 9.48 -5.47
C GLU A 13 -21.52 8.04 -5.77
N ALA A 14 -20.28 7.66 -5.47
CA ALA A 14 -19.79 6.28 -5.59
C ALA A 14 -20.59 5.30 -4.72
N LYS A 15 -21.04 5.72 -3.54
CA LYS A 15 -21.94 4.95 -2.65
C LYS A 15 -23.44 5.14 -2.95
N LYS A 16 -23.81 5.86 -4.02
CA LYS A 16 -25.20 6.16 -4.42
C LYS A 16 -26.04 6.83 -3.32
N MET A 17 -25.43 7.69 -2.52
CA MET A 17 -26.09 8.35 -1.40
C MET A 17 -26.59 9.76 -1.76
N SER A 18 -27.67 10.22 -1.13
CA SER A 18 -28.08 11.62 -1.17
C SER A 18 -27.29 12.47 -0.15
N GLN A 19 -27.32 13.79 -0.30
CA GLN A 19 -26.72 14.71 0.68
C GLN A 19 -27.39 14.58 2.06
N LYS A 20 -28.67 14.19 2.10
CA LYS A 20 -29.40 13.94 3.33
C LYS A 20 -28.88 12.70 4.03
N ASP A 21 -28.70 11.59 3.30
CA ASP A 21 -28.22 10.33 3.89
C ASP A 21 -26.83 10.47 4.52
N LEU A 22 -25.94 11.23 3.87
CA LEU A 22 -24.62 11.51 4.41
C LEU A 22 -24.70 12.41 5.66
N ALA A 23 -25.60 13.37 5.65
CA ALA A 23 -25.81 14.28 6.79
C ALA A 23 -26.40 13.54 8.00
N ASP A 24 -27.37 12.65 7.77
CA ASP A 24 -27.99 11.81 8.78
C ASP A 24 -26.94 10.89 9.43
N TYR A 25 -26.04 10.28 8.64
CA TYR A 25 -24.96 9.46 9.19
C TYR A 25 -23.96 10.27 10.04
N LEU A 26 -23.60 11.47 9.58
CA LEU A 26 -22.62 12.33 10.25
C LEU A 26 -23.24 13.13 11.41
N ASN A 27 -24.54 13.01 11.65
CA ASN A 27 -25.31 13.82 12.60
C ASN A 27 -25.14 15.33 12.37
N VAL A 28 -25.18 15.75 11.10
CA VAL A 28 -25.11 17.16 10.70
C VAL A 28 -26.31 17.55 9.86
N THR A 29 -26.48 18.84 9.60
CA THR A 29 -27.55 19.29 8.70
C THR A 29 -27.16 19.00 7.23
N PRO A 30 -28.12 18.63 6.36
CA PRO A 30 -27.87 18.48 4.91
C PRO A 30 -27.28 19.74 4.27
N GLN A 31 -27.60 20.90 4.84
CA GLN A 31 -27.06 22.20 4.44
C GLN A 31 -25.55 22.32 4.69
N ALA A 32 -25.03 21.72 5.77
CA ALA A 32 -23.60 21.68 6.05
C ALA A 32 -22.86 20.88 4.98
N VAL A 33 -23.35 19.67 4.65
CA VAL A 33 -22.81 18.83 3.58
C VAL A 33 -22.82 19.57 2.24
N SER A 34 -23.93 20.20 1.88
CA SER A 34 -24.04 21.02 0.66
C SER A 34 -23.03 22.19 0.63
N LYS A 35 -22.77 22.83 1.77
CA LYS A 35 -21.77 23.91 1.87
C LYS A 35 -20.35 23.38 1.68
N TRP A 36 -20.03 22.22 2.23
CA TRP A 36 -18.75 21.55 2.03
C TRP A 36 -18.51 21.18 0.57
N GLU A 37 -19.49 20.54 -0.07
CA GLU A 37 -19.40 20.14 -1.48
C GLU A 37 -19.23 21.34 -2.44
N ARG A 38 -19.85 22.48 -2.11
CA ARG A 38 -19.77 23.72 -2.91
C ARG A 38 -18.62 24.64 -2.52
N LYS A 39 -17.63 24.17 -1.75
CA LYS A 39 -16.45 24.95 -1.31
C LYS A 39 -16.82 26.23 -0.53
N LYS A 40 -18.02 26.31 0.08
CA LYS A 40 -18.46 27.47 0.87
C LYS A 40 -18.04 27.39 2.33
N SER A 41 -17.69 26.20 2.81
CA SER A 41 -17.23 25.94 4.17
C SER A 41 -16.41 24.65 4.17
N TYR A 42 -15.64 24.42 5.23
CA TYR A 42 -14.87 23.19 5.41
C TYR A 42 -15.46 22.36 6.55
N PRO A 43 -15.41 21.03 6.45
CA PRO A 43 -15.69 20.17 7.60
C PRO A 43 -14.64 20.42 8.70
N ASP A 44 -15.09 20.38 9.94
CA ASP A 44 -14.20 20.48 11.10
C ASP A 44 -13.30 19.23 11.23
N LEU A 45 -12.28 19.29 12.07
CA LEU A 45 -11.32 18.20 12.25
C LEU A 45 -12.02 16.88 12.65
N ASP A 46 -12.98 16.94 13.58
CA ASP A 46 -13.76 15.76 13.98
C ASP A 46 -14.58 15.20 12.80
N MET A 47 -15.15 16.08 11.97
CA MET A 47 -15.90 15.67 10.78
C MET A 47 -14.99 15.02 9.74
N LEU A 48 -13.75 15.49 9.58
CA LEU A 48 -12.77 14.87 8.68
C LEU A 48 -12.46 13.43 9.09
N VAL A 49 -12.28 13.17 10.39
CA VAL A 49 -12.05 11.81 10.92
C VAL A 49 -13.28 10.93 10.74
N ARG A 50 -14.48 11.46 10.99
CA ARG A 50 -15.73 10.71 10.75
C ARG A 50 -15.94 10.38 9.28
N LEU A 51 -15.66 11.34 8.39
CA LEU A 51 -15.71 11.14 6.94
C LEU A 51 -14.71 10.08 6.49
N SER A 52 -13.46 10.14 6.98
CA SER A 52 -12.42 9.16 6.64
C SER A 52 -12.83 7.75 7.07
N ASN A 53 -13.35 7.60 8.30
CA ASN A 53 -13.85 6.32 8.80
C ASN A 53 -15.06 5.82 8.03
N TYR A 54 -16.00 6.71 7.68
CA TYR A 54 -17.21 6.34 6.94
C TYR A 54 -16.89 5.84 5.53
N PHE A 55 -15.99 6.53 4.85
CA PHE A 55 -15.58 6.17 3.49
C PHE A 55 -14.47 5.12 3.45
N GLN A 56 -13.95 4.70 4.61
CA GLN A 56 -12.83 3.76 4.76
C GLN A 56 -11.59 4.20 3.97
N ILE A 57 -11.31 5.50 4.01
CA ILE A 57 -10.13 6.10 3.37
C ILE A 57 -9.27 6.82 4.40
N SER A 58 -8.03 7.12 4.06
CA SER A 58 -7.18 7.96 4.91
C SER A 58 -7.62 9.43 4.87
N THR A 59 -7.37 10.18 5.94
CA THR A 59 -7.57 11.63 5.96
C THR A 59 -6.73 12.34 4.89
N ASP A 60 -5.52 11.84 4.59
CA ASP A 60 -4.68 12.38 3.51
C ASP A 60 -5.32 12.24 2.12
N GLU A 61 -6.02 11.13 1.88
CA GLU A 61 -6.79 10.89 0.65
C GLU A 61 -8.01 11.80 0.57
N LEU A 62 -8.71 12.00 1.68
CA LEU A 62 -9.83 12.94 1.76
C LEU A 62 -9.40 14.39 1.51
N LEU A 63 -8.20 14.76 1.98
CA LEU A 63 -7.57 16.06 1.76
C LEU A 63 -6.96 16.21 0.36
N GLY A 64 -7.05 15.21 -0.52
CA GLY A 64 -6.46 15.27 -1.85
C GLY A 64 -4.94 15.41 -1.84
N LYS A 65 -4.29 15.06 -0.72
CA LYS A 65 -2.83 14.95 -0.59
C LYS A 65 -2.32 13.54 -0.91
N SER A 66 -3.21 12.62 -1.23
CA SER A 66 -2.80 11.31 -1.73
C SER A 66 -2.16 11.47 -3.12
N LYS A 67 -0.88 11.11 -3.23
CA LYS A 67 -0.43 10.42 -4.45
C LYS A 67 -1.45 9.31 -4.72
N PRO A 68 -1.88 9.09 -5.97
CA PRO A 68 -2.89 8.08 -6.27
C PRO A 68 -2.51 6.81 -5.52
N SER A 69 -3.42 6.33 -4.66
CA SER A 69 -3.28 4.98 -4.14
C SER A 69 -3.05 4.10 -5.36
N PHE A 70 -1.98 3.32 -5.35
CA PHE A 70 -1.62 2.42 -6.46
C PHE A 70 -2.86 1.64 -6.92
N LEU A 71 -3.68 1.22 -5.95
CA LEU A 71 -4.97 0.57 -6.13
C LEU A 71 -6.05 1.46 -6.78
N ALA A 72 -6.13 2.76 -6.45
CA ALA A 72 -7.10 3.67 -7.04
C ALA A 72 -6.83 3.93 -8.53
N SER A 73 -5.56 4.11 -8.92
CA SER A 73 -5.16 4.15 -10.34
C SER A 73 -5.40 2.82 -11.08
N PHE A 74 -5.37 1.71 -10.33
CA PHE A 74 -5.68 0.36 -10.82
C PHE A 74 -7.18 0.19 -11.09
N PHE A 75 -8.05 0.49 -10.11
CA PHE A 75 -9.49 0.28 -10.22
C PHE A 75 -10.16 1.24 -11.22
N SER A 76 -9.63 2.46 -11.38
CA SER A 76 -10.10 3.38 -12.42
C SER A 76 -9.79 2.87 -13.84
N LYS A 77 -8.71 2.10 -14.00
CA LYS A 77 -8.30 1.49 -15.27
C LYS A 77 -9.11 0.23 -15.60
N ILE A 78 -9.50 -0.54 -14.58
CA ILE A 78 -10.30 -1.77 -14.72
C ILE A 78 -11.77 -1.50 -15.13
N LYS A 79 -12.37 -0.37 -14.71
CA LYS A 79 -13.77 -0.05 -15.03
C LYS A 79 -13.99 0.46 -16.46
N GLY A 80 -12.93 0.80 -17.20
CA GLY A 80 -13.02 1.54 -18.46
C GLY A 80 -12.68 0.77 -19.74
N GLU A 81 -12.08 -0.42 -19.67
CA GLU A 81 -11.61 -1.13 -20.86
C GLU A 81 -11.97 -2.61 -20.76
N GLU A 82 -13.07 -2.98 -21.40
CA GLU A 82 -13.17 -4.29 -22.04
C GLU A 82 -12.08 -4.33 -23.11
N ASN A 83 -10.91 -4.86 -22.74
CA ASN A 83 -9.92 -5.57 -23.57
C ASN A 83 -8.54 -5.42 -22.93
N MET A 84 -7.96 -6.57 -22.64
CA MET A 84 -6.67 -6.74 -21.96
C MET A 84 -5.53 -6.04 -22.69
N ASP A 85 -4.69 -5.35 -21.93
CA ASP A 85 -3.23 -5.42 -22.09
C ASP A 85 -2.58 -5.84 -20.77
N LYS A 86 -2.05 -7.06 -20.78
CA LYS A 86 -1.39 -7.76 -19.68
C LYS A 86 -0.01 -7.17 -19.41
N SER A 87 0.07 -6.07 -18.66
CA SER A 87 1.37 -5.57 -18.16
C SER A 87 1.35 -5.17 -16.70
N ILE A 88 0.59 -5.90 -15.89
CA ILE A 88 1.02 -6.23 -14.53
C ILE A 88 0.85 -7.73 -14.45
N ALA A 89 1.95 -8.46 -14.57
CA ALA A 89 1.93 -9.89 -14.35
C ALA A 89 1.54 -10.10 -12.88
N ILE A 90 0.25 -10.30 -12.61
CA ILE A 90 -0.16 -11.08 -11.45
C ILE A 90 0.55 -12.41 -11.71
N LYS A 91 1.68 -12.64 -11.01
CA LYS A 91 2.36 -13.92 -11.06
C LYS A 91 1.33 -14.93 -10.59
N LYS A 92 0.74 -15.65 -11.54
CA LYS A 92 -0.19 -16.73 -11.24
C LYS A 92 0.68 -17.89 -10.79
N TYR A 93 0.72 -18.10 -9.49
CA TYR A 93 1.36 -19.26 -8.92
C TYR A 93 0.47 -20.49 -9.13
N PRO A 94 1.03 -21.69 -9.29
CA PRO A 94 0.24 -22.90 -9.35
C PRO A 94 -0.57 -23.08 -8.05
N GLU A 95 -1.85 -23.43 -8.18
CA GLU A 95 -2.69 -23.75 -7.02
C GLU A 95 -2.18 -25.04 -6.37
N GLY A 96 -1.63 -24.93 -5.16
CA GLY A 96 -1.05 -26.04 -4.40
C GLY A 96 -0.94 -25.70 -2.92
N LYS A 97 -0.84 -26.72 -2.06
CA LYS A 97 -0.53 -26.49 -0.64
C LYS A 97 0.91 -25.99 -0.53
N VAL A 98 1.08 -24.71 -0.24
CA VAL A 98 2.39 -24.09 -0.04
C VAL A 98 2.76 -24.19 1.45
N PRO A 99 4.01 -24.56 1.79
CA PRO A 99 4.48 -24.55 3.16
C PRO A 99 4.43 -23.14 3.74
N LYS A 100 4.10 -23.01 5.03
CA LYS A 100 4.00 -21.70 5.70
C LYS A 100 5.38 -21.23 6.16
N ALA A 101 5.62 -19.92 6.05
CA ALA A 101 6.82 -19.30 6.63
C ALA A 101 6.72 -19.32 8.16
N VAL A 102 7.73 -19.88 8.82
CA VAL A 102 7.86 -19.95 10.29
C VAL A 102 8.76 -18.84 10.80
N ASN A 103 9.83 -18.52 10.06
CA ASN A 103 10.76 -17.46 10.42
C ASN A 103 11.23 -16.71 9.16
N VAL A 104 11.43 -15.40 9.27
CA VAL A 104 11.95 -14.56 8.20
C VAL A 104 12.98 -13.59 8.77
N GLU A 105 14.17 -13.59 8.17
CA GLU A 105 15.28 -12.70 8.53
C GLU A 105 15.67 -11.85 7.32
N ASN A 106 15.90 -10.55 7.51
CA ASN A 106 16.45 -9.70 6.46
C ASN A 106 17.98 -9.71 6.52
N MET A 107 18.61 -10.22 5.47
CA MET A 107 20.04 -10.23 5.23
C MET A 107 20.39 -9.20 4.15
N ALA A 108 20.47 -7.93 4.57
CA ALA A 108 20.90 -6.81 3.73
C ALA A 108 20.18 -6.77 2.36
N GLY A 109 18.86 -6.96 2.39
CA GLY A 109 17.97 -6.86 1.24
C GLY A 109 17.62 -8.18 0.56
N PHE A 110 18.14 -9.29 1.06
CA PHE A 110 17.59 -10.62 0.85
C PHE A 110 16.80 -11.06 2.09
N LEU A 111 15.70 -11.77 1.89
CA LEU A 111 14.94 -12.40 2.95
C LEU A 111 15.37 -13.86 3.01
N ARG A 112 15.87 -14.29 4.17
CA ARG A 112 16.04 -15.70 4.51
C ARG A 112 14.76 -16.16 5.17
N ILE A 113 14.07 -17.10 4.52
CA ILE A 113 12.78 -17.63 4.96
C ILE A 113 13.00 -19.08 5.40
N THR A 114 12.56 -19.43 6.59
CA THR A 114 12.47 -20.81 7.08
C THR A 114 11.01 -21.23 7.02
N PHE A 115 10.74 -22.28 6.27
CA PHE A 115 9.41 -22.85 6.10
C PHE A 115 9.12 -23.96 7.12
N ASP A 116 7.86 -24.35 7.23
CA ASP A 116 7.38 -25.42 8.12
C ASP A 116 7.91 -26.83 7.79
N ASN A 117 8.46 -27.02 6.58
CA ASN A 117 9.14 -28.22 6.12
C ASN A 117 10.65 -28.23 6.41
N ASP A 118 11.14 -27.33 7.28
CA ASP A 118 12.55 -27.10 7.59
C ASP A 118 13.42 -26.64 6.38
N GLU A 119 12.82 -26.32 5.23
CA GLU A 119 13.55 -25.74 4.11
C GLU A 119 13.86 -24.25 4.35
N ILE A 120 15.10 -23.87 4.04
CA ILE A 120 15.53 -22.47 4.03
C ILE A 120 15.60 -22.02 2.58
N ARG A 121 14.88 -20.94 2.27
CA ARG A 121 14.98 -20.30 0.95
C ARG A 121 15.25 -18.83 1.07
N TYR A 122 15.78 -18.27 0.01
CA TYR A 122 16.19 -16.88 -0.09
C TYR A 122 15.34 -16.18 -1.13
N LEU A 123 14.77 -15.04 -0.76
CA LEU A 123 13.97 -14.20 -1.65
C LEU A 123 14.58 -12.80 -1.71
N ARG A 124 14.53 -12.16 -2.87
CA ARG A 124 14.91 -10.74 -2.98
C ARG A 124 13.81 -9.87 -2.38
N SER A 125 14.15 -8.96 -1.47
CA SER A 125 13.16 -8.02 -0.93
C SER A 125 12.70 -7.03 -2.00
N HIS A 126 11.44 -6.57 -1.93
CA HIS A 126 10.93 -5.51 -2.82
C HIS A 126 11.63 -4.18 -2.55
N LEU A 127 12.14 -4.00 -1.33
CA LEU A 127 12.92 -2.83 -0.92
C LEU A 127 14.33 -2.79 -1.53
N PHE A 128 14.80 -3.88 -2.15
CA PHE A 128 16.17 -3.99 -2.63
C PHE A 128 16.54 -2.94 -3.67
N GLU A 129 15.66 -2.68 -4.64
CA GLU A 129 15.93 -1.74 -5.73
C GLU A 129 16.08 -0.30 -5.21
N GLY A 130 15.20 0.11 -4.28
CA GLY A 130 15.33 1.38 -3.57
C GLY A 130 16.58 1.48 -2.71
N MET A 131 17.10 0.35 -2.19
CA MET A 131 18.38 0.32 -1.49
C MET A 131 19.58 0.43 -2.44
N ILE A 132 19.60 -0.25 -3.58
CA ILE A 132 20.68 -0.11 -4.56
C ILE A 132 20.80 1.34 -5.01
N ASP A 133 19.68 1.98 -5.38
CA ASP A 133 19.67 3.37 -5.83
C ASP A 133 20.23 4.33 -4.77
N LEU A 134 20.06 3.99 -3.49
CA LEU A 134 20.52 4.79 -2.36
C LEU A 134 22.04 4.67 -2.12
N PHE A 135 22.60 3.46 -2.25
CA PHE A 135 24.02 3.18 -2.03
C PHE A 135 24.87 3.31 -3.31
N SER A 136 24.25 3.42 -4.48
CA SER A 136 24.97 3.58 -5.75
C SER A 136 25.67 4.95 -5.86
N PRO A 137 26.92 5.01 -6.36
CA PRO A 137 27.59 6.27 -6.57
C PRO A 137 26.85 7.13 -7.61
N SER A 138 26.64 8.40 -7.27
CA SER A 138 25.81 9.37 -7.98
C SER A 138 26.15 9.48 -9.48
N ARG A 139 25.22 9.10 -10.37
CA ARG A 139 25.26 9.48 -11.81
C ARG A 139 24.66 10.85 -12.13
N GLY A 140 24.35 11.71 -11.14
CA GLY A 140 23.88 13.06 -11.44
C GLY A 140 23.37 13.89 -10.27
N LYS A 141 23.45 15.21 -10.42
CA LYS A 141 22.88 16.20 -9.49
C LYS A 141 21.36 16.22 -9.63
N GLY A 142 20.65 15.40 -8.85
CA GLY A 142 19.21 15.54 -8.75
C GLY A 142 18.51 14.36 -8.11
N LYS A 143 17.99 14.58 -6.89
CA LYS A 143 17.09 13.70 -6.13
C LYS A 143 17.74 12.45 -5.51
N ARG A 144 18.67 12.66 -4.57
CA ARG A 144 18.78 11.71 -3.46
C ARG A 144 17.56 11.93 -2.57
N GLY A 145 16.65 10.95 -2.52
CA GLY A 145 15.65 10.91 -1.46
C GLY A 145 16.35 10.82 -0.08
N PRO A 146 15.74 11.27 1.02
CA PRO A 146 16.39 11.21 2.32
C PRO A 146 16.74 9.75 2.66
N LEU A 147 17.99 9.51 3.08
CA LEU A 147 18.54 8.23 3.54
C LEU A 147 17.68 7.55 4.64
N MET A 148 16.80 8.32 5.29
CA MET A 148 16.20 7.97 6.57
C MET A 148 14.76 8.47 6.73
N PHE A 149 14.13 9.11 5.73
CA PHE A 149 12.86 9.81 5.98
C PHE A 149 11.95 9.84 4.75
N GLY A 150 10.77 9.24 4.92
CA GLY A 150 9.67 9.36 3.98
C GLY A 150 8.30 9.10 4.58
N LYS A 151 8.17 8.16 5.53
CA LYS A 151 6.85 7.78 6.10
C LYS A 151 6.83 6.99 7.42
N TYR A 152 7.97 6.58 7.99
CA TYR A 152 7.98 5.60 9.09
C TYR A 152 8.92 5.99 10.25
N ASN A 153 8.59 5.46 11.43
CA ASN A 153 9.19 5.73 12.73
C ASN A 153 10.73 5.67 12.68
N SER A 154 11.40 6.72 13.12
CA SER A 154 12.82 7.05 12.85
C SER A 154 13.86 6.17 13.55
N TYR A 155 13.47 5.03 14.11
CA TYR A 155 14.34 4.15 14.90
C TYR A 155 14.49 2.73 14.34
N ASN A 156 13.82 2.40 13.24
CA ASN A 156 13.80 1.04 12.71
C ASN A 156 14.60 0.93 11.41
N TRP A 157 15.63 0.08 11.41
CA TRP A 157 16.33 -0.34 10.19
C TRP A 157 15.36 -1.04 9.22
N ILE A 158 15.63 -0.98 7.91
CA ILE A 158 14.89 -1.72 6.88
C ILE A 158 14.93 -3.23 7.22
N GLY A 159 13.76 -3.85 7.39
CA GLY A 159 13.61 -5.26 7.80
C GLY A 159 14.07 -5.55 9.24
N SER A 160 13.73 -4.67 10.18
CA SER A 160 13.92 -4.92 11.62
C SER A 160 12.66 -5.47 12.30
N GLN A 161 11.48 -5.31 11.67
CA GLN A 161 10.22 -5.85 12.18
C GLN A 161 9.58 -6.75 11.13
N PHE A 162 9.26 -7.97 11.55
CA PHE A 162 8.57 -8.98 10.76
C PHE A 162 7.33 -9.41 11.53
N GLU A 163 6.19 -9.42 10.85
CA GLU A 163 4.96 -10.00 11.38
C GLU A 163 4.51 -11.11 10.43
N ILE A 164 4.42 -12.32 10.95
CA ILE A 164 3.87 -13.47 10.24
C ILE A 164 2.43 -13.62 10.70
N LYS A 165 1.47 -13.47 9.78
CA LYS A 165 0.05 -13.68 10.06
C LYS A 165 -0.28 -15.16 10.07
N GLU A 166 -1.36 -15.55 10.74
CA GLU A 166 -1.87 -16.94 10.75
C GLU A 166 -2.20 -17.49 9.35
N SER A 167 -2.50 -16.59 8.41
CA SER A 167 -2.71 -16.89 6.98
C SER A 167 -1.42 -17.29 6.24
N GLY A 168 -0.24 -17.10 6.85
CA GLY A 168 1.08 -17.34 6.24
C GLY A 168 1.64 -16.13 5.51
N GLU A 169 0.94 -15.00 5.50
CA GLU A 169 1.45 -13.73 4.96
C GLU A 169 2.56 -13.17 5.85
N VAL A 170 3.60 -12.64 5.22
CA VAL A 170 4.71 -11.97 5.93
C VAL A 170 4.64 -10.48 5.62
N VAL A 171 4.63 -9.67 6.68
CA VAL A 171 4.66 -8.21 6.58
C VAL A 171 5.98 -7.70 7.12
N LEU A 172 6.71 -6.94 6.31
CA LEU A 172 7.92 -6.25 6.71
C LEU A 172 7.60 -4.80 7.06
N ASN A 173 8.04 -4.37 8.25
CA ASN A 173 7.94 -2.98 8.71
C ASN A 173 6.50 -2.37 8.58
N GLY A 174 5.47 -3.23 8.53
CA GLY A 174 4.06 -2.84 8.35
C GLY A 174 3.65 -2.44 6.92
N THR A 175 4.57 -2.52 5.94
CA THR A 175 4.41 -1.83 4.65
C THR A 175 4.67 -2.68 3.43
N ASP A 176 5.61 -3.62 3.50
CA ASP A 176 5.85 -4.57 2.42
C ASP A 176 5.21 -5.91 2.76
N PHE A 177 4.41 -6.41 1.82
CA PHE A 177 3.58 -7.58 2.01
C PHE A 177 4.07 -8.68 1.08
N TYR A 178 4.23 -9.88 1.64
CA TYR A 178 4.59 -11.09 0.92
C TYR A 178 3.51 -12.13 1.08
N SER A 179 3.00 -12.62 -0.05
CA SER A 179 2.08 -13.76 -0.05
C SER A 179 2.82 -15.08 0.16
N PRO A 180 2.21 -16.12 0.76
CA PRO A 180 2.86 -17.43 0.93
C PRO A 180 3.36 -18.04 -0.39
N GLU A 181 2.57 -17.88 -1.45
CA GLU A 181 2.88 -18.38 -2.79
C GLU A 181 4.12 -17.67 -3.37
N GLU A 182 4.17 -16.35 -3.24
CA GLU A 182 5.34 -15.56 -3.63
C GLU A 182 6.60 -15.97 -2.87
N LEU A 183 6.49 -16.14 -1.55
CA LEU A 183 7.62 -16.59 -0.73
C LEU A 183 8.16 -17.94 -1.20
N TRP A 184 7.31 -18.85 -1.67
CA TRP A 184 7.74 -20.19 -2.05
C TRP A 184 8.24 -20.30 -3.49
N TYR A 185 7.50 -19.74 -4.44
CA TYR A 185 7.79 -19.91 -5.86
C TYR A 185 8.88 -18.98 -6.38
N ASP A 186 8.99 -17.78 -5.80
CA ASP A 186 10.03 -16.82 -6.21
C ASP A 186 11.32 -16.94 -5.40
N SER A 187 11.32 -17.71 -4.31
CA SER A 187 12.53 -17.97 -3.53
C SER A 187 13.40 -19.06 -4.16
N LYS A 188 14.69 -19.01 -3.81
CA LYS A 188 15.74 -19.92 -4.28
C LYS A 188 16.43 -20.60 -3.10
N GLU A 189 16.97 -21.79 -3.32
CA GLU A 189 17.71 -22.53 -2.27
C GLU A 189 19.02 -21.83 -1.90
N HIS A 190 19.62 -21.11 -2.86
CA HIS A 190 20.87 -20.40 -2.67
C HIS A 190 20.77 -18.93 -3.09
N ILE A 191 21.37 -18.04 -2.29
CA ILE A 191 21.44 -16.60 -2.57
C ILE A 191 22.06 -16.33 -3.94
N ASN A 192 23.04 -17.14 -4.36
CA ASN A 192 23.77 -16.97 -5.62
C ASN A 192 22.89 -17.17 -6.86
N GLU A 193 21.76 -17.86 -6.74
CA GLU A 193 20.82 -18.09 -7.84
C GLU A 193 19.86 -16.93 -8.04
N ILE A 194 19.85 -15.96 -7.12
CA ILE A 194 19.05 -14.75 -7.22
C ILE A 194 19.78 -13.80 -8.17
N THR A 195 19.39 -13.82 -9.45
CA THR A 195 19.95 -12.95 -10.48
C THR A 195 19.86 -11.47 -10.08
N TYR A 196 20.93 -10.73 -10.36
CA TYR A 196 20.95 -9.27 -10.33
C TYR A 196 20.49 -8.77 -11.70
N PRO A 197 19.62 -7.74 -11.77
CA PRO A 197 19.33 -7.07 -13.04
C PRO A 197 20.57 -6.36 -13.61
#